data_AF-A0A8S3D763-F1
#
_entry.id   AF-A0A8S3D763-F1
#
_cell.length_a   1.000
_cell.length_b   1.000
_cell.length_c   1.000
_cell.angle_alpha   90.00
_cell.angle_beta   90.00
_cell.angle_gamma   90.00
#
_symmetry.space_group_name_H-M   'P 1'
#
loop_
_entity.id
_entity.type
_entity.pdbx_description
1 polymer ?
#
loop_
_entity_poly.entity_id
_entity_poly.type
_entity_poly.pdbx_seq_one_letter_code
_entity_poly.pdbx_strand_id
1 'polypeptide(L)'
;HEIIVYIENEICAKFGPLSKLCYNLVDSEGANLFSIIAKGVDPHRVCDVLNVCPTTTAFENCNDKCECCVSKIENYQVKLATFLQAMLSTTNFLCEKIPNSESCRNVATEFKSNIDQIINHF
;
A
#
# COMPACT_ATOMS: atom_id res chain seq x y z
N HIS A 1 4.68 -7.02 14.80
CA HIS A 1 4.73 -8.49 14.68
C HIS A 1 3.42 -9.04 14.10
N GLU A 2 2.23 -8.64 14.56
CA GLU A 2 0.95 -9.08 13.94
C GLU A 2 0.78 -8.70 12.45
N ILE A 3 1.20 -7.50 12.06
CA ILE A 3 1.04 -7.04 10.66
C ILE A 3 1.90 -7.84 9.67
N ILE A 4 3.05 -8.36 10.11
CA ILE A 4 3.92 -9.21 9.28
C ILE A 4 3.24 -10.54 9.02
N VAL A 5 2.70 -11.17 10.07
CA VAL A 5 1.95 -12.43 9.96
C VAL A 5 0.75 -12.30 9.03
N TYR A 6 0.04 -11.17 9.07
CA TYR A 6 -1.05 -10.90 8.13
C TYR A 6 -0.53 -10.82 6.68
N ILE A 7 0.55 -10.09 6.44
CA ILE A 7 1.09 -9.91 5.08
C ILE A 7 1.62 -11.23 4.52
N GLU A 8 2.29 -12.03 5.33
CA GLU A 8 2.79 -13.34 4.94
C GLU A 8 1.66 -14.28 4.52
N ASN A 9 0.61 -14.36 5.33
CA ASN A 9 -0.47 -15.34 5.14
C ASN A 9 -1.54 -14.86 4.16
N GLU A 10 -1.82 -13.56 4.11
CA GLU A 10 -2.94 -13.02 3.34
C GLU A 10 -2.52 -12.30 2.07
N ILE A 11 -1.25 -11.92 1.93
CA ILE A 11 -0.74 -11.19 0.76
C ILE A 11 0.31 -12.03 0.02
N CYS A 12 1.42 -12.39 0.66
CA CYS A 12 2.50 -13.12 0.00
C CYS A 12 2.07 -14.51 -0.49
N ALA A 13 1.20 -15.20 0.25
CA ALA A 13 0.61 -16.46 -0.18
C ALA A 13 -0.19 -16.32 -1.49
N LYS A 14 -0.74 -15.14 -1.79
CA LYS A 14 -1.56 -14.86 -2.97
C LYS A 14 -0.75 -14.36 -4.18
N PHE A 15 0.56 -14.13 -4.04
CA PHE A 15 1.44 -13.63 -5.11
C PHE A 15 1.88 -14.70 -6.13
N GLY A 16 1.45 -15.95 -5.99
CA GLY A 16 1.69 -17.02 -6.96
C GLY A 16 3.20 -17.28 -7.17
N PRO A 17 3.72 -17.27 -8.41
CA PRO A 17 5.15 -17.50 -8.66
C PRO A 17 6.09 -16.53 -7.94
N LEU A 18 5.59 -15.36 -7.54
CA LEU A 18 6.37 -14.32 -6.85
C LEU A 18 6.28 -14.41 -5.32
N SER A 19 5.58 -15.40 -4.76
CA SER A 19 5.40 -15.55 -3.31
C SER A 19 6.73 -15.56 -2.57
N LYS A 20 7.73 -16.27 -3.09
CA LYS A 20 9.06 -16.36 -2.46
C LYS A 20 9.80 -15.02 -2.43
N LEU A 21 9.63 -14.19 -3.46
CA LEU A 21 10.15 -12.83 -3.48
C LEU A 21 9.42 -11.96 -2.44
N CYS A 22 8.09 -12.09 -2.34
CA CYS A 22 7.30 -11.38 -1.33
C CYS A 22 7.73 -11.72 0.11
N TYR A 23 7.89 -13.00 0.43
CA TYR A 23 8.37 -13.42 1.75
C TYR A 23 9.75 -12.85 2.05
N ASN A 24 10.68 -12.96 1.10
CA ASN A 24 12.02 -12.39 1.27
C ASN A 24 11.98 -10.87 1.48
N LEU A 25 11.06 -10.15 0.83
CA LEU A 25 10.89 -8.71 1.02
C LEU A 25 10.34 -8.35 2.40
N VAL A 26 9.39 -9.13 2.91
CA VAL A 26 8.84 -8.94 4.25
C VAL A 26 9.90 -9.21 5.31
N ASP A 27 10.70 -10.26 5.14
CA ASP A 27 11.75 -10.67 6.08
C ASP A 27 12.99 -9.76 6.05
N SER A 28 13.49 -9.40 4.86
CA SER A 28 14.78 -8.70 4.70
C SER A 28 14.67 -7.19 4.58
N GLU A 29 13.55 -6.68 4.07
CA GLU A 29 13.35 -5.26 3.74
C GLU A 29 12.04 -4.70 4.34
N GLY A 30 11.27 -5.50 5.09
CA GLY A 30 9.92 -5.14 5.53
C GLY A 30 9.88 -3.79 6.26
N ALA A 31 10.82 -3.54 7.18
CA ALA A 31 10.91 -2.25 7.87
C ALA A 31 11.19 -1.06 6.93
N ASN A 32 12.03 -1.26 5.91
CA ASN A 32 12.28 -0.25 4.86
C ASN A 32 11.07 -0.08 3.95
N LEU A 33 10.44 -1.18 3.52
CA LEU A 33 9.25 -1.17 2.68
C LEU A 33 8.07 -0.51 3.39
N PHE A 34 7.83 -0.80 4.68
CA PHE A 34 6.84 -0.10 5.48
C PHE A 34 7.21 1.37 5.70
N SER A 35 8.49 1.70 5.85
CA SER A 35 8.94 3.11 5.89
C SER A 35 8.72 3.81 4.55
N ILE A 36 8.86 3.11 3.41
CA ILE A 36 8.62 3.65 2.07
C ILE A 36 7.10 3.83 1.87
N ILE A 37 6.30 2.82 2.24
CA ILE A 37 4.83 2.90 2.23
C ILE A 37 4.32 4.02 3.14
N ALA A 38 4.95 4.23 4.29
CA ALA A 38 4.60 5.30 5.23
C ALA A 38 5.01 6.71 4.75
N LYS A 39 5.92 6.83 3.76
CA LYS A 39 6.47 8.10 3.28
C LYS A 39 6.00 8.50 1.88
N GLY A 40 5.19 7.66 1.23
CA GLY A 40 4.89 7.79 -0.19
C GLY A 40 5.63 6.76 -1.02
N VAL A 41 4.87 5.98 -1.77
CA VAL A 41 5.37 4.88 -2.58
C VAL A 41 5.67 5.43 -3.97
N ASP A 42 6.92 5.77 -4.27
CA ASP A 42 7.31 5.91 -5.67
C ASP A 42 7.32 4.49 -6.31
N PRO A 43 6.46 4.21 -7.31
CA PRO A 43 6.38 2.91 -7.95
C PRO A 43 7.71 2.43 -8.52
N HIS A 44 8.51 3.35 -9.10
CA HIS A 44 9.81 3.03 -9.64
C HIS A 44 10.79 2.68 -8.53
N ARG A 45 10.82 3.48 -7.45
CA ARG A 45 11.71 3.19 -6.32
C ARG A 45 11.40 1.86 -5.65
N VAL A 46 10.12 1.51 -5.55
CA VAL A 46 9.73 0.17 -5.05
C VAL A 46 10.25 -0.89 -6.01
N CYS A 47 9.96 -0.78 -7.30
CA CYS A 47 10.38 -1.77 -8.27
C CYS A 47 11.91 -1.90 -8.42
N ASP A 48 12.66 -0.83 -8.16
CA ASP A 48 14.12 -0.83 -8.02
C ASP A 48 14.57 -1.61 -6.78
N VAL A 49 13.97 -1.35 -5.60
CA VAL A 49 14.26 -2.09 -4.36
C VAL A 49 13.90 -3.56 -4.49
N LEU A 50 12.83 -3.87 -5.24
CA LEU A 50 12.45 -5.25 -5.54
C LEU A 50 13.44 -5.95 -6.51
N ASN A 51 14.41 -5.22 -7.05
CA ASN A 51 15.29 -5.64 -8.15
C ASN A 51 14.50 -6.16 -9.37
N VAL A 52 13.27 -5.65 -9.58
CA VAL A 52 12.42 -5.97 -10.72
C VAL A 52 12.67 -5.03 -11.90
N CYS A 53 13.17 -3.82 -11.62
CA CYS A 53 13.72 -2.89 -12.59
C CYS A 53 15.27 -2.96 -12.65
N PRO A 54 15.92 -4.05 -13.13
CA PRO A 54 17.31 -3.96 -13.59
C PRO A 54 17.33 -3.55 -15.07
N THR A 55 18.34 -2.77 -15.48
CA THR A 55 18.60 -2.43 -16.89
C THR A 55 18.50 -3.67 -17.78
N THR A 56 17.45 -3.74 -18.59
CA THR A 56 17.21 -4.72 -19.68
C THR A 56 17.15 -6.20 -19.28
N THR A 57 15.95 -6.79 -19.37
CA THR A 57 15.64 -8.04 -20.10
C THR A 57 14.13 -8.32 -19.98
N ALA A 58 13.49 -8.74 -21.07
CA ALA A 58 12.04 -8.92 -21.16
C ALA A 58 11.51 -10.16 -20.37
N PHE A 59 10.26 -10.10 -19.89
CA PHE A 59 9.46 -11.26 -19.46
C PHE A 59 8.33 -11.49 -20.48
N GLU A 60 7.79 -12.71 -20.57
CA GLU A 60 6.61 -12.97 -21.41
C GLU A 60 5.33 -12.41 -20.75
N ASN A 61 4.55 -11.68 -21.55
CA ASN A 61 3.27 -10.98 -21.26
C ASN A 61 3.35 -9.53 -20.73
N CYS A 62 4.54 -8.96 -20.65
CA CYS A 62 4.79 -7.52 -20.50
C CYS A 62 6.09 -7.21 -21.22
N ASN A 63 6.11 -6.24 -22.14
CA ASN A 63 7.31 -5.97 -22.94
C ASN A 63 8.52 -5.56 -22.08
N ASP A 64 8.28 -5.02 -20.88
CA ASP A 64 9.26 -4.69 -19.85
C ASP A 64 8.76 -5.12 -18.45
N LYS A 65 9.63 -5.79 -17.69
CA LYS A 65 9.39 -6.23 -16.31
C LYS A 65 9.17 -5.05 -15.37
N CYS A 66 9.88 -3.95 -15.66
CA CYS A 66 9.83 -2.74 -14.87
C CYS A 66 8.49 -2.03 -15.02
N GLU A 67 8.03 -1.82 -16.26
CA GLU A 67 6.71 -1.29 -16.57
C GLU A 67 5.59 -2.08 -15.88
N CYS A 68 5.68 -3.41 -15.92
CA CYS A 68 4.71 -4.28 -15.28
C CYS A 68 4.69 -4.16 -13.75
N CYS A 69 5.86 -3.96 -13.14
CA CYS A 69 5.96 -3.75 -11.71
C CYS A 69 5.35 -2.40 -11.32
N VAL A 70 5.75 -1.34 -12.00
CA VAL A 70 5.25 0.03 -11.79
C VAL A 70 3.74 0.06 -11.87
N SER A 71 3.17 -0.47 -12.95
CA SER A 71 1.72 -0.52 -13.15
C SER A 71 0.99 -1.29 -12.04
N LYS A 72 1.59 -2.37 -11.52
CA LYS A 72 1.01 -3.11 -10.39
C LYS A 72 1.06 -2.30 -9.10
N ILE A 73 2.16 -1.62 -8.82
CA ILE A 73 2.28 -0.76 -7.64
C ILE A 73 1.28 0.40 -7.70
N GLU A 74 1.15 1.06 -8.85
CA GLU A 74 0.13 2.09 -9.10
C GLU A 74 -1.29 1.55 -8.88
N ASN A 75 -1.59 0.35 -9.38
CA ASN A 75 -2.90 -0.28 -9.16
C ASN A 75 -3.17 -0.55 -7.67
N TYR A 76 -2.16 -0.98 -6.92
CA TYR A 76 -2.28 -1.14 -5.47
C TYR A 76 -2.48 0.19 -4.74
N GLN A 77 -1.81 1.26 -5.16
CA GLN A 77 -2.01 2.60 -4.61
C GLN A 77 -3.45 3.08 -4.83
N VAL A 78 -3.98 2.92 -6.05
CA VAL A 78 -5.38 3.27 -6.37
C VAL A 78 -6.37 2.46 -5.51
N LYS A 79 -6.15 1.16 -5.35
CA LYS A 79 -7.00 0.31 -4.52
C LYS A 79 -6.95 0.72 -3.05
N LEU A 80 -5.75 1.01 -2.54
CA LEU A 80 -5.55 1.45 -1.17
C LEU A 80 -6.21 2.82 -0.92
N ALA A 81 -6.02 3.78 -1.82
CA ALA A 81 -6.67 5.09 -1.74
C ALA A 81 -8.20 4.96 -1.71
N THR A 82 -8.76 4.11 -2.59
CA THR A 82 -10.19 3.82 -2.63
C THR A 82 -10.70 3.23 -1.31
N PHE A 83 -9.96 2.27 -0.75
CA PHE A 83 -10.31 1.66 0.54
C PHE A 83 -10.25 2.66 1.69
N LEU A 84 -9.20 3.49 1.76
CA LEU A 84 -9.04 4.52 2.78
C LEU A 84 -10.18 5.55 2.71
N GLN A 85 -10.56 5.98 1.51
CA GLN A 85 -11.70 6.88 1.32
C GLN A 85 -13.02 6.25 1.78
N ALA A 86 -13.25 4.95 1.52
CA ALA A 86 -14.43 4.25 2.00
C ALA A 86 -14.47 4.15 3.55
N MET A 87 -13.32 3.89 4.18
CA MET A 87 -13.18 3.91 5.63
C MET A 87 -13.45 5.30 6.22
N LEU A 88 -12.92 6.36 5.59
CA LEU A 88 -13.18 7.73 6.01
C LEU A 88 -14.66 8.09 5.88
N SER A 89 -15.30 7.75 4.76
CA SER A 89 -16.73 7.98 4.55
C SER A 89 -17.58 7.29 5.62
N THR A 90 -17.26 6.03 5.93
CA THR A 90 -17.94 5.29 7.01
C THR A 90 -17.72 5.95 8.37
N THR A 91 -16.50 6.40 8.65
CA THR A 91 -16.15 7.09 9.90
C THR A 91 -16.94 8.39 10.06
N ASN A 92 -16.99 9.22 9.01
CA ASN A 92 -17.76 10.46 9.01
C ASN A 92 -19.25 10.20 9.21
N PHE A 93 -19.81 9.23 8.47
CA PHE A 93 -21.21 8.85 8.62
C PHE A 93 -21.55 8.42 10.05
N LEU A 94 -20.70 7.60 10.68
CA LEU A 94 -20.89 7.18 12.06
C LEU A 94 -20.82 8.38 13.01
N CYS A 95 -19.85 9.29 12.84
CA CYS A 95 -19.72 10.46 13.69
C CYS A 95 -20.90 11.45 13.56
N GLU A 96 -21.51 11.57 12.38
CA GLU A 96 -22.72 12.37 12.18
C GLU A 96 -23.94 11.79 12.93
N LYS A 97 -23.99 10.46 13.09
CA LYS A 97 -25.08 9.77 13.79
C LYS A 97 -24.96 9.81 15.31
N ILE A 98 -23.80 10.18 15.85
CA ILE A 98 -23.58 10.25 17.29
C ILE A 98 -23.76 11.71 17.76
N PRO A 99 -24.91 12.06 18.37
CA PRO A 99 -25.14 13.42 18.84
C PRO A 99 -24.13 13.79 19.93
N ASN A 100 -23.68 15.06 19.90
CA ASN A 100 -22.77 15.65 20.90
C ASN A 100 -21.40 14.96 21.07
N SER A 101 -20.95 14.12 20.13
CA SER A 101 -19.61 13.50 20.21
C SER A 101 -18.54 14.33 19.49
N GLU A 102 -18.02 15.35 20.19
CA GLU A 102 -16.89 16.16 19.71
C GLU A 102 -15.64 15.33 19.47
N SER A 103 -15.35 14.38 20.37
CA SER A 103 -14.22 13.45 20.23
C SER A 103 -14.29 12.65 18.92
N CYS A 104 -15.47 12.19 18.50
CA CYS A 104 -15.61 11.47 17.22
C CYS A 104 -15.25 12.38 16.04
N ARG A 105 -15.75 13.62 16.03
CA ARG A 105 -15.47 14.58 14.95
C ARG A 105 -13.98 14.93 14.87
N ASN A 106 -13.31 15.06 16.02
CA ASN A 106 -11.87 15.33 16.06
C ASN A 106 -11.08 14.16 15.48
N VAL A 107 -11.40 12.92 15.90
CA VAL A 107 -10.77 11.70 15.36
C VAL A 107 -11.03 11.54 13.86
N ALA A 108 -12.25 11.79 13.39
CA ALA A 108 -12.58 11.74 11.97
C ALA A 108 -11.80 12.77 11.15
N THR A 109 -11.59 13.97 11.71
CA THR A 109 -10.80 15.05 11.08
C THR A 109 -9.32 14.68 11.01
N GLU A 110 -8.77 14.14 12.09
CA GLU A 110 -7.38 13.67 12.11
C GLU A 110 -7.16 12.51 11.14
N PHE A 111 -8.08 11.54 11.14
CA PHE A 111 -8.04 10.41 10.22
C PHE A 111 -8.12 10.86 8.76
N LYS A 112 -8.97 11.85 8.45
CA LYS A 112 -9.01 12.50 7.13
C LYS A 112 -7.66 13.09 6.77
N SER A 113 -7.04 13.86 7.67
CA SER A 113 -5.75 14.50 7.40
C SER A 113 -4.65 13.49 7.11
N ASN A 114 -4.60 12.40 7.87
CA ASN A 114 -3.63 11.33 7.65
C ASN A 114 -3.87 10.61 6.31
N ILE A 115 -5.13 10.34 5.95
CA ILE A 115 -5.47 9.76 4.64
C ILE A 115 -5.07 10.69 3.49
N ASP A 116 -5.39 11.99 3.60
CA ASP A 116 -5.05 12.98 2.57
C ASP A 116 -3.52 13.05 2.37
N GLN A 117 -2.74 13.01 3.46
CA GLN A 117 -1.28 12.95 3.38
C GLN A 117 -0.81 11.71 2.62
N ILE A 118 -1.32 10.52 2.97
CA ILE A 118 -0.94 9.26 2.30
C ILE A 118 -1.27 9.31 0.80
N ILE A 119 -2.46 9.78 0.44
CA ILE A 119 -2.90 9.86 -0.97
C ILE A 119 -2.08 10.87 -1.76
N ASN A 120 -1.74 12.02 -1.19
CA ASN A 120 -0.93 13.05 -1.86
C ASN A 120 0.53 12.62 -2.08
N HIS A 121 0.97 11.55 -1.40
CA HIS A 121 2.29 10.96 -1.52
C HIS A 121 2.33 9.73 -2.43
N PHE A 122 1.19 9.36 -3.04
CA PHE A 122 1.13 8.39 -4.14
C PHE A 122 1.34 9.10 -5.48
#